data_AF-A0A6P0GBE4-F1
#
_entry.id   AF-A0A6P0GBE4-F1
#
_cell.length_a   1.000
_cell.length_b   1.000
_cell.length_c   1.000
_cell.angle_alpha   90.00
_cell.angle_beta   90.00
_cell.angle_gamma   90.00
#
_symmetry.space_group_name_H-M   'P 1'
#
loop_
_entity.id
_entity.type
_entity.pdbx_description
1 polymer ?
#
loop_
_entity_poly.entity_id
_entity_poly.type
_entity_poly.pdbx_seq_one_letter_code
_entity_poly.pdbx_strand_id
1 'polypeptide(L)'
;MRGSLLALGLAVLVGGAGLLPAALGEDDPRAADPPPAATSSAPAPDGGPGAGPVAAWLDAALPEAADVAASAAVRQELTDAGVPSDRLRPAGGGVPAGALLAVVGTAPEGSRVVAGFDRPGDGSRLLVVDPAPGEPTAEELARRQSLAQALLANPTTRADGAAGAVLRDAAVDQRLLSLLAAVTASDGVGIAAFPSLPGEEGTALLARRVLVDAVGGAPVPGDPAATDRLLTWLAAQVPPFAPDDVEVTDAGVLVSFRYVSDPDALVTGATR
;
A
#
# COMPACT_ATOMS: atom_id res chain seq x y z
N MET A 1 -4.17 -17.18 -36.22
CA MET A 1 -5.16 -16.85 -35.17
C MET A 1 -4.95 -15.41 -34.79
N ARG A 2 -5.96 -14.56 -34.97
CA ARG A 2 -5.86 -13.09 -34.88
C ARG A 2 -6.15 -12.65 -33.46
N GLY A 3 -5.18 -11.94 -32.86
CA GLY A 3 -5.34 -11.28 -31.56
C GLY A 3 -6.24 -10.04 -31.68
N SER A 4 -7.08 -9.84 -30.68
CA SER A 4 -7.93 -8.65 -30.54
C SER A 4 -7.36 -7.81 -29.39
N LEU A 5 -6.83 -6.64 -29.74
CA LEU A 5 -6.44 -5.58 -28.82
C LEU A 5 -7.73 -4.83 -28.42
N LEU A 6 -8.11 -4.92 -27.14
CA LEU A 6 -9.15 -4.07 -26.56
C LEU A 6 -8.49 -2.80 -26.02
N ALA A 7 -8.67 -1.71 -26.76
CA ALA A 7 -8.32 -0.36 -26.35
C ALA A 7 -9.32 0.13 -25.29
N LEU A 8 -8.84 0.53 -24.12
CA LEU A 8 -9.65 1.24 -23.12
C LEU A 8 -9.72 2.73 -23.50
N GLY A 9 -10.89 3.18 -23.94
CA GLY A 9 -11.19 4.59 -24.16
C GLY A 9 -11.66 5.24 -22.86
N LEU A 10 -10.92 6.23 -22.36
CA LEU A 10 -11.29 7.05 -21.22
C LEU A 10 -12.34 8.08 -21.67
N ALA A 11 -13.58 7.96 -21.17
CA ALA A 11 -14.63 8.95 -21.42
C ALA A 11 -14.53 10.11 -20.41
N VAL A 12 -14.35 11.33 -20.93
CA VAL A 12 -14.41 12.59 -20.19
C VAL A 12 -15.87 12.94 -19.94
N LEU A 13 -16.28 13.04 -18.68
CA LEU A 13 -17.63 13.49 -18.30
C LEU A 13 -17.54 14.89 -17.68
N VAL A 14 -17.87 15.89 -18.48
CA VAL A 14 -18.13 17.27 -18.06
C VAL A 14 -19.59 17.34 -17.62
N GLY A 15 -19.83 17.60 -16.33
CA GLY A 15 -21.17 17.75 -15.74
C GLY A 15 -21.30 19.07 -15.02
N GLY A 16 -22.18 19.94 -15.52
CA GLY A 16 -22.35 21.33 -15.14
C GLY A 16 -23.10 21.56 -13.83
N ALA A 17 -22.92 22.79 -13.33
CA ALA A 17 -23.50 23.32 -12.10
C ALA A 17 -25.03 23.40 -12.12
N GLY A 18 -25.64 23.06 -10.99
CA GLY A 18 -27.05 23.30 -10.69
C GLY A 18 -27.23 23.64 -9.21
N LEU A 19 -27.56 24.89 -8.93
CA LEU A 19 -27.87 25.48 -7.62
C LEU A 19 -29.12 24.87 -6.98
N LEU A 20 -29.08 24.59 -5.68
CA LEU A 20 -30.27 24.49 -4.82
C LEU A 20 -30.02 25.10 -3.42
N PRO A 21 -31.08 25.60 -2.75
CA PRO A 21 -30.99 26.61 -1.69
C PRO A 21 -30.83 26.04 -0.29
N ALA A 22 -30.35 26.92 0.61
CA ALA A 22 -30.27 26.72 2.05
C ALA A 22 -31.65 26.62 2.71
N ALA A 23 -31.78 25.71 3.67
CA ALA A 23 -32.79 25.75 4.72
C ALA A 23 -32.15 25.37 6.06
N LEU A 24 -32.34 26.26 7.02
CA LEU A 24 -31.89 26.19 8.41
C LEU A 24 -32.68 25.14 9.20
N GLY A 25 -31.99 24.49 10.14
CA GLY A 25 -32.60 23.66 11.18
C GLY A 25 -31.55 23.31 12.23
N GLU A 26 -31.52 24.10 13.31
CA GLU A 26 -30.78 23.82 14.54
C GLU A 26 -31.34 22.57 15.22
N ASP A 27 -30.47 21.63 15.60
CA ASP A 27 -30.61 20.86 16.83
C ASP A 27 -29.23 20.26 17.18
N ASP A 28 -28.69 20.69 18.31
CA ASP A 28 -27.42 20.27 18.90
C ASP A 28 -27.66 19.17 19.95
N PRO A 29 -27.13 17.96 19.75
CA PRO A 29 -26.84 17.06 20.86
C PRO A 29 -25.32 16.84 20.98
N ARG A 30 -24.78 17.32 22.10
CA ARG A 30 -23.45 16.97 22.67
C ARG A 30 -22.99 15.57 22.23
N ALA A 31 -22.03 15.53 21.32
CA ALA A 31 -21.33 14.31 20.93
C ALA A 31 -20.50 13.81 22.12
N ALA A 32 -20.79 12.57 22.54
CA ALA A 32 -19.96 11.83 23.47
C ALA A 32 -18.61 11.49 22.82
N ASP A 33 -17.53 11.53 23.61
CA ASP A 33 -16.18 11.20 23.16
C ASP A 33 -16.14 9.79 22.53
N PRO A 34 -15.52 9.62 21.34
CA PRO A 34 -15.36 8.31 20.73
C PRO A 34 -14.43 7.44 21.58
N PRO A 35 -14.72 6.13 21.73
CA PRO A 35 -13.82 5.20 22.41
C PRO A 35 -12.49 5.08 21.64
N PRO A 36 -11.38 4.79 22.34
CA PRO A 36 -10.08 4.62 21.71
C PRO A 36 -10.13 3.50 20.67
N ALA A 37 -9.50 3.75 19.51
CA ALA A 37 -9.42 2.83 18.39
C ALA A 37 -8.88 1.47 18.86
N ALA A 38 -9.68 0.42 18.69
CA ALA A 38 -9.21 -0.94 18.87
C ALA A 38 -8.17 -1.23 17.77
N THR A 39 -6.93 -1.45 18.18
CA THR A 39 -5.87 -1.98 17.32
C THR A 39 -6.26 -3.40 16.91
N SER A 40 -6.84 -3.53 15.72
CA SER A 40 -7.07 -4.83 15.09
C SER A 40 -5.74 -5.36 14.60
N SER A 41 -5.08 -6.17 15.43
CA SER A 41 -3.88 -6.91 15.05
C SER A 41 -4.26 -8.01 14.05
N ALA A 42 -3.97 -7.79 12.77
CA ALA A 42 -3.93 -8.88 11.79
C ALA A 42 -2.82 -9.88 12.15
N PRO A 43 -2.96 -11.18 11.85
CA PRO A 43 -1.89 -12.14 12.06
C PRO A 43 -0.66 -11.76 11.23
N ALA A 44 0.52 -11.91 11.80
CA ALA A 44 1.77 -11.76 11.07
C ALA A 44 1.90 -12.87 10.00
N PRO A 45 2.54 -12.62 8.85
CA PRO A 45 2.89 -13.69 7.94
C PRO A 45 3.81 -14.69 8.66
N ASP A 46 3.54 -15.98 8.48
CA ASP A 46 4.38 -17.07 8.99
C ASP A 46 5.72 -17.05 8.24
N GLY A 47 6.64 -16.20 8.69
CA GLY A 47 8.04 -16.28 8.30
C GLY A 47 8.57 -17.68 8.64
N GLY A 48 9.32 -18.29 7.72
CA GLY A 48 9.88 -19.63 7.91
C GLY A 48 10.55 -19.78 9.29
N PRO A 49 10.52 -20.98 9.90
CA PRO A 49 10.94 -21.19 11.28
C PRO A 49 12.39 -20.72 11.49
N GLY A 50 12.56 -19.56 12.13
CA GLY A 50 13.87 -18.99 12.52
C GLY A 50 14.17 -17.56 12.04
N ALA A 51 13.37 -16.97 11.16
CA ALA A 51 13.61 -15.58 10.72
C ALA A 51 13.17 -14.56 11.79
N GLY A 52 14.05 -13.61 12.14
CA GLY A 52 13.68 -12.50 13.02
C GLY A 52 12.68 -11.53 12.36
N PRO A 53 11.99 -10.67 13.13
CA PRO A 53 10.96 -9.76 12.60
C PRO A 53 11.42 -8.90 11.43
N VAL A 54 12.67 -8.42 11.46
CA VAL A 54 13.26 -7.63 10.37
C VAL A 54 13.47 -8.45 9.09
N ALA A 55 13.89 -9.71 9.21
CA ALA A 55 14.10 -10.58 8.06
C ALA A 55 12.76 -10.95 7.41
N ALA A 56 11.74 -11.25 8.22
CA ALA A 56 10.38 -11.50 7.74
C ALA A 56 9.79 -10.27 7.03
N TRP A 57 9.98 -9.07 7.59
CA TRP A 57 9.55 -7.84 6.92
C TRP A 57 10.30 -7.61 5.60
N LEU A 58 11.63 -7.76 5.56
CA LEU A 58 12.42 -7.54 4.34
C LEU A 58 12.06 -8.48 3.19
N ASP A 59 11.60 -9.70 3.52
CA ASP A 59 11.13 -10.68 2.54
C ASP A 59 9.75 -10.29 1.98
N ALA A 60 8.80 -9.96 2.86
CA ALA A 60 7.46 -9.58 2.47
C ALA A 60 7.39 -8.18 1.82
N ALA A 61 8.22 -7.24 2.28
CA ALA A 61 8.11 -5.83 1.91
C ALA A 61 8.83 -5.48 0.62
N LEU A 62 9.93 -6.15 0.27
CA LEU A 62 10.86 -5.71 -0.77
C LEU A 62 11.07 -6.78 -1.85
N PRO A 63 11.38 -6.39 -3.10
CA PRO A 63 11.84 -7.35 -4.12
C PRO A 63 13.04 -8.18 -3.64
N GLU A 64 13.19 -9.42 -4.11
CA GLU A 64 14.33 -10.28 -3.72
C GLU A 64 15.69 -9.63 -4.03
N ALA A 65 15.77 -8.93 -5.17
CA ALA A 65 16.95 -8.20 -5.60
C ALA A 65 17.18 -6.86 -4.90
N ALA A 66 16.30 -6.46 -3.97
CA ALA A 66 16.43 -5.19 -3.27
C ALA A 66 17.53 -5.26 -2.21
N ASP A 67 18.47 -4.33 -2.34
CA ASP A 67 19.61 -4.16 -1.45
C ASP A 67 19.25 -3.31 -0.22
N VAL A 68 19.87 -3.66 0.91
CA VAL A 68 19.84 -2.87 2.15
C VAL A 68 21.25 -2.47 2.52
N ALA A 69 21.52 -1.17 2.46
CA ALA A 69 22.77 -0.60 2.94
C ALA A 69 22.76 -0.47 4.46
N ALA A 70 23.90 -0.74 5.11
CA ALA A 70 24.04 -0.57 6.56
C ALA A 70 25.50 -0.42 7.00
N SER A 71 25.70 0.07 8.22
CA SER A 71 27.02 0.06 8.88
C SER A 71 27.49 -1.38 9.12
N ALA A 72 28.80 -1.58 9.35
CA ALA A 72 29.33 -2.93 9.59
C ALA A 72 28.67 -3.64 10.79
N ALA A 73 28.43 -2.90 11.88
CA ALA A 73 27.77 -3.43 13.07
C ALA A 73 26.30 -3.82 12.78
N VAL A 74 25.55 -2.95 12.10
CA VAL A 74 24.14 -3.21 11.75
C VAL A 74 24.02 -4.36 10.75
N ARG A 75 24.94 -4.50 9.79
CA ARG A 75 24.95 -5.66 8.88
C ARG A 75 25.19 -6.98 9.61
N GLN A 76 26.06 -6.99 10.62
CA GLN A 76 26.26 -8.18 11.43
C GLN A 76 24.97 -8.53 12.18
N GLU A 77 24.32 -7.56 12.82
CA GLU A 77 23.04 -7.74 13.51
C GLU A 77 21.94 -8.26 12.57
N LEU A 78 21.83 -7.71 11.36
CA LEU A 78 20.87 -8.18 10.35
C LEU A 78 21.17 -9.61 9.90
N THR A 79 22.45 -9.96 9.71
CA THR A 79 22.86 -11.34 9.39
C THR A 79 22.47 -12.29 10.52
N ASP A 80 22.74 -11.91 11.77
CA ASP A 80 22.40 -12.71 12.96
C ASP A 80 20.87 -12.86 13.12
N ALA A 81 20.09 -11.88 12.64
CA ALA A 81 18.63 -11.92 12.57
C ALA A 81 18.07 -12.71 11.38
N GLY A 82 18.94 -13.30 10.53
CA GLY A 82 18.56 -14.15 9.41
C GLY A 82 18.42 -13.43 8.07
N VAL A 83 18.85 -12.18 7.94
CA VAL A 83 18.86 -11.47 6.65
C VAL A 83 19.99 -12.01 5.77
N PRO A 84 19.71 -12.43 4.52
CA PRO A 84 20.74 -12.93 3.61
C PRO A 84 21.84 -11.89 3.36
N SER A 85 23.11 -12.29 3.55
CA SER A 85 24.25 -11.38 3.46
C SER A 85 24.44 -10.79 2.05
N ASP A 86 23.96 -11.48 1.03
CA ASP A 86 23.95 -11.05 -0.38
C ASP A 86 22.93 -9.95 -0.66
N ARG A 87 21.99 -9.66 0.25
CA ARG A 87 21.13 -8.45 0.21
C ARG A 87 21.74 -7.26 0.95
N LEU A 88 22.81 -7.46 1.72
CA LEU A 88 23.40 -6.42 2.54
C LEU A 88 24.56 -5.71 1.82
N ARG A 89 24.57 -4.38 1.88
CA ARG A 89 25.62 -3.53 1.27
C ARG A 89 26.27 -2.61 2.30
N PRO A 90 27.57 -2.33 2.20
CA PRO A 90 28.21 -1.36 3.08
C PRO A 90 27.71 0.06 2.78
N ALA A 91 27.24 0.79 3.80
CA ALA A 91 26.79 2.19 3.66
C ALA A 91 27.95 3.22 3.59
N GLY A 92 29.18 2.82 3.91
CA GLY A 92 30.32 3.74 4.04
C GLY A 92 30.78 4.42 2.74
N GLY A 93 30.34 3.95 1.58
CA GLY A 93 30.59 4.56 0.27
C GLY A 93 29.41 5.37 -0.28
N GLY A 94 28.35 5.57 0.54
CA GLY A 94 27.03 6.03 0.08
C GLY A 94 26.05 4.87 -0.07
N VAL A 95 24.75 5.20 -0.14
CA VAL A 95 23.69 4.21 -0.37
C VAL A 95 23.47 4.10 -1.89
N PRO A 96 23.55 2.90 -2.48
CA PRO A 96 23.24 2.70 -3.90
C PRO A 96 21.85 3.24 -4.25
N ALA A 97 21.68 3.75 -5.47
CA ALA A 97 20.37 4.19 -5.93
C ALA A 97 19.36 3.03 -5.86
N GLY A 98 18.20 3.27 -5.25
CA GLY A 98 17.16 2.27 -5.06
C GLY A 98 17.39 1.29 -3.90
N ALA A 99 18.53 1.38 -3.18
CA ALA A 99 18.74 0.61 -1.96
C ALA A 99 18.12 1.33 -0.74
N LEU A 100 17.56 0.55 0.18
CA LEU A 100 17.16 1.07 1.48
C LEU A 100 18.36 1.17 2.42
N LEU A 101 18.22 1.96 3.48
CA LEU A 101 19.24 2.12 4.51
C LEU A 101 18.70 1.61 5.85
N ALA A 102 19.42 0.69 6.49
CA ALA A 102 19.16 0.31 7.87
C ALA A 102 20.06 1.10 8.82
N VAL A 103 19.44 1.80 9.77
CA VAL A 103 20.11 2.65 10.78
C VAL A 103 19.61 2.32 12.18
N VAL A 104 20.46 2.58 13.18
CA VAL A 104 20.06 2.51 14.59
C VAL A 104 19.89 3.93 15.12
N GLY A 105 18.78 4.17 15.82
CA GLY A 105 18.48 5.48 16.40
C GLY A 105 17.70 6.37 15.43
N THR A 106 18.20 7.56 15.13
CA THR A 106 17.46 8.58 14.37
C THR A 106 17.61 8.38 12.87
N ALA A 107 16.50 8.49 12.14
CA ALA A 107 16.49 8.52 10.68
C ALA A 107 17.27 9.74 10.15
N PRO A 108 18.12 9.58 9.11
CA PRO A 108 18.77 10.70 8.45
C PRO A 108 17.78 11.75 7.93
N GLU A 109 18.19 13.02 7.89
CA GLU A 109 17.38 14.09 7.32
C GLU A 109 17.02 13.80 5.86
N GLY A 110 15.78 14.10 5.46
CA GLY A 110 15.27 13.86 4.11
C GLY A 110 14.92 12.40 3.81
N SER A 111 15.20 11.46 4.72
CA SER A 111 14.79 10.06 4.57
C SER A 111 13.33 9.83 4.99
N ARG A 112 12.70 8.81 4.41
CA ARG A 112 11.39 8.32 4.82
C ARG A 112 11.57 7.03 5.61
N VAL A 113 11.11 7.00 6.87
CA VAL A 113 11.04 5.74 7.62
C VAL A 113 10.01 4.83 6.95
N VAL A 114 10.41 3.60 6.67
CA VAL A 114 9.56 2.58 6.03
C VAL A 114 9.17 1.50 7.04
N ALA A 115 10.09 1.17 7.95
CA ALA A 115 9.86 0.23 9.03
C ALA A 115 10.72 0.52 10.27
N GLY A 116 10.25 0.07 11.43
CA GLY A 116 10.91 0.18 12.72
C GLY A 116 10.83 -1.11 13.53
N PHE A 117 11.91 -1.47 14.21
CA PHE A 117 12.01 -2.68 15.03
C PHE A 117 12.73 -2.37 16.34
N ASP A 118 12.17 -2.81 17.45
CA ASP A 118 12.81 -2.63 18.76
C ASP A 118 14.01 -3.56 18.89
N ARG A 119 15.12 -3.02 19.37
CA ARG A 119 16.36 -3.79 19.57
C ARG A 119 16.43 -4.33 21.00
N PRO A 120 16.91 -5.56 21.19
CA PRO A 120 17.11 -6.09 22.53
C PRO A 120 18.27 -5.36 23.24
N GLY A 121 18.06 -4.99 24.50
CA GLY A 121 19.13 -4.61 25.45
C GLY A 121 19.19 -3.13 25.81
N ASP A 122 19.22 -2.23 24.83
CA ASP A 122 19.48 -0.79 25.07
C ASP A 122 18.27 0.12 24.84
N GLY A 123 17.12 -0.45 24.45
CA GLY A 123 15.90 0.30 24.15
C GLY A 123 15.99 1.14 22.87
N SER A 124 17.07 0.99 22.10
CA SER A 124 17.18 1.62 20.79
C SER A 124 16.33 0.90 19.74
N ARG A 125 16.14 1.55 18.59
CA ARG A 125 15.34 1.02 17.49
C ARG A 125 16.21 0.90 16.24
N LEU A 126 16.00 -0.19 15.51
CA LEU A 126 16.48 -0.38 14.16
C LEU A 126 15.42 0.17 13.21
N LEU A 127 15.79 1.16 12.40
CA LEU A 127 14.93 1.72 11.37
C LEU A 127 15.41 1.25 10.01
N VAL A 128 14.48 0.87 9.14
CA VAL A 128 14.70 0.77 7.71
C VAL A 128 14.11 2.02 7.08
N VAL A 129 14.95 2.78 6.39
CA VAL A 129 14.59 4.06 5.78
C VAL A 129 14.84 4.02 4.28
N ASP A 130 14.03 4.74 3.53
CA ASP A 130 14.33 5.15 2.18
C ASP A 130 15.14 6.45 2.25
N PRO A 131 16.42 6.44 1.86
CA PRO A 131 17.27 7.62 1.94
C PRO A 131 16.94 8.70 0.90
N ALA A 132 16.18 8.36 -0.14
CA ALA A 132 15.85 9.26 -1.24
C ALA A 132 14.43 8.96 -1.74
N PRO A 133 13.40 9.17 -0.90
CA PRO A 133 12.02 8.87 -1.28
C PRO A 133 11.59 9.73 -2.47
N GLY A 134 10.84 9.14 -3.39
CA GLY A 134 10.14 9.89 -4.43
C GLY A 134 9.06 10.77 -3.82
N GLU A 135 9.03 12.02 -4.26
CA GLU A 135 7.97 12.97 -3.95
C GLU A 135 7.13 13.20 -5.21
N PRO A 136 5.80 13.01 -5.14
CA PRO A 136 4.96 13.13 -6.32
C PRO A 136 5.00 14.56 -6.85
N THR A 137 5.00 14.70 -8.18
CA THR A 137 4.73 15.99 -8.81
C THR A 137 3.29 16.43 -8.51
N ALA A 138 2.99 17.72 -8.69
CA ALA A 138 1.62 18.23 -8.48
C ALA A 138 0.59 17.53 -9.38
N GLU A 139 0.97 17.15 -10.59
CA GLU A 139 0.10 16.42 -11.53
C GLU A 139 -0.16 14.98 -11.08
N GLU A 140 0.86 14.31 -10.54
CA GLU A 140 0.75 12.95 -9.99
C GLU A 140 -0.13 12.93 -8.73
N LEU A 141 0.08 13.87 -7.81
CA LEU A 141 -0.76 14.01 -6.64
C LEU A 141 -2.22 14.29 -7.02
N ALA A 142 -2.46 15.21 -7.96
CA ALA A 142 -3.80 15.52 -8.45
C ALA A 142 -4.47 14.30 -9.12
N ARG A 143 -3.71 13.48 -9.86
CA ARG A 143 -4.20 12.24 -10.45
C ARG A 143 -4.62 11.25 -9.37
N ARG A 144 -3.80 11.06 -8.34
CA ARG A 144 -4.10 10.17 -7.22
C ARG A 144 -5.36 10.61 -6.47
N GLN A 145 -5.46 11.91 -6.17
CA GLN A 145 -6.65 12.49 -5.55
C GLN A 145 -7.89 12.28 -6.42
N SER A 146 -7.79 12.52 -7.73
CA SER A 146 -8.90 12.31 -8.66
C SER A 146 -9.39 10.86 -8.68
N LEU A 147 -8.48 9.88 -8.74
CA LEU A 147 -8.83 8.45 -8.70
C LEU A 147 -9.47 8.06 -7.38
N ALA A 148 -8.94 8.53 -6.25
CA ALA A 148 -9.50 8.22 -4.95
C ALA A 148 -10.90 8.82 -4.77
N GLN A 149 -11.13 10.05 -5.26
CA GLN A 149 -12.46 10.66 -5.28
C GLN A 149 -13.43 9.90 -6.20
N ALA A 150 -12.96 9.42 -7.35
CA ALA A 150 -13.79 8.62 -8.25
C ALA A 150 -14.23 7.29 -7.61
N LEU A 151 -13.34 6.63 -6.85
CA LEU A 151 -13.68 5.44 -6.06
C LEU A 151 -14.76 5.76 -5.02
N LEU A 152 -14.57 6.81 -4.23
CA LEU A 152 -15.51 7.21 -3.17
C LEU A 152 -16.86 7.67 -3.72
N ALA A 153 -16.89 8.27 -4.91
CA ALA A 153 -18.12 8.70 -5.57
C ALA A 153 -18.88 7.56 -6.24
N ASN A 154 -18.26 6.38 -6.43
CA ASN A 154 -18.92 5.26 -7.08
C ASN A 154 -19.89 4.58 -6.09
N PRO A 155 -21.20 4.53 -6.39
CA PRO A 155 -22.21 3.97 -5.48
C PRO A 155 -22.07 2.46 -5.26
N THR A 156 -21.31 1.74 -6.09
CA THR A 156 -21.01 0.31 -5.90
C THR A 156 -19.68 0.07 -5.19
N THR A 157 -18.99 1.13 -4.77
CA THR A 157 -17.81 1.02 -3.89
C THR A 157 -18.22 1.13 -2.43
N ARG A 158 -17.73 0.20 -1.60
CA ARG A 158 -17.85 0.30 -0.13
C ARG A 158 -16.47 0.49 0.46
N ALA A 159 -16.25 1.60 1.16
CA ALA A 159 -14.99 1.89 1.85
C ALA A 159 -15.28 2.79 3.06
N ASP A 160 -15.73 2.18 4.16
CA ASP A 160 -16.15 2.90 5.36
C ASP A 160 -15.01 3.09 6.37
N GLY A 161 -15.25 3.94 7.37
CA GLY A 161 -14.34 4.12 8.51
C GLY A 161 -12.90 4.46 8.11
N ALA A 162 -11.95 3.65 8.58
CA ALA A 162 -10.52 3.85 8.34
C ALA A 162 -10.15 3.69 6.86
N ALA A 163 -10.76 2.75 6.13
CA ALA A 163 -10.48 2.56 4.71
C ALA A 163 -10.92 3.78 3.89
N GLY A 164 -12.10 4.33 4.20
CA GLY A 164 -12.56 5.58 3.59
C GLY A 164 -11.68 6.78 3.91
N ALA A 165 -11.06 6.82 5.10
CA ALA A 165 -10.11 7.88 5.46
C ALA A 165 -8.85 7.86 4.60
N VAL A 166 -8.24 6.67 4.42
CA VAL A 166 -7.07 6.49 3.56
C VAL A 166 -7.34 6.94 2.12
N LEU A 167 -8.52 6.62 1.58
CA LEU A 167 -8.93 7.09 0.26
C LEU A 167 -9.16 8.61 0.21
N ARG A 168 -9.82 9.20 1.20
CA ARG A 168 -10.04 10.66 1.25
C ARG A 168 -8.73 11.44 1.26
N ASP A 169 -7.71 10.91 1.94
CA ASP A 169 -6.38 11.51 2.01
C ASP A 169 -5.51 11.19 0.78
N ALA A 170 -6.01 10.37 -0.14
CA ALA A 170 -5.26 9.82 -1.27
C ALA A 170 -3.92 9.18 -0.84
N ALA A 171 -3.92 8.54 0.33
CA ALA A 171 -2.73 7.93 0.95
C ALA A 171 -2.54 6.47 0.48
N VAL A 172 -2.68 6.20 -0.81
CA VAL A 172 -2.60 4.86 -1.42
C VAL A 172 -1.53 4.84 -2.51
N ASP A 173 -0.76 3.75 -2.61
CA ASP A 173 0.21 3.53 -3.68
C ASP A 173 -0.50 3.66 -5.05
N GLN A 174 0.07 4.44 -5.96
CA GLN A 174 -0.57 4.76 -7.23
C GLN A 174 -0.84 3.53 -8.10
N ARG A 175 -0.03 2.46 -8.00
CA ARG A 175 -0.28 1.18 -8.69
C ARG A 175 -1.55 0.53 -8.15
N LEU A 176 -1.64 0.42 -6.82
CA LEU A 176 -2.78 -0.16 -6.13
C LEU A 176 -4.06 0.65 -6.39
N LEU A 177 -3.97 1.98 -6.33
CA LEU A 177 -5.10 2.85 -6.57
C LEU A 177 -5.61 2.74 -8.03
N SER A 178 -4.69 2.64 -8.99
CA SER A 178 -5.05 2.43 -10.41
C SER A 178 -5.71 1.07 -10.62
N LEU A 179 -5.22 0.02 -9.95
CA LEU A 179 -5.81 -1.31 -9.96
C LEU A 179 -7.23 -1.29 -9.39
N LEU A 180 -7.44 -0.67 -8.23
CA LEU A 180 -8.76 -0.52 -7.61
C LEU A 180 -9.72 0.25 -8.50
N ALA A 181 -9.27 1.33 -9.15
CA ALA A 181 -10.08 2.09 -10.09
C ALA A 181 -10.52 1.23 -11.29
N ALA A 182 -9.64 0.36 -11.81
CA ALA A 182 -9.97 -0.53 -12.92
C ALA A 182 -11.02 -1.60 -12.54
N VAL A 183 -10.90 -2.21 -11.36
CA VAL A 183 -11.92 -3.14 -10.83
C VAL A 183 -13.25 -2.41 -10.64
N THR A 184 -13.20 -1.22 -10.04
CA THR A 184 -14.38 -0.42 -9.72
C THR A 184 -15.14 0.05 -10.96
N ALA A 185 -14.42 0.35 -12.05
CA ALA A 185 -15.03 0.73 -13.32
C ALA A 185 -15.84 -0.41 -13.98
N SER A 186 -15.52 -1.66 -13.65
CA SER A 186 -16.18 -2.84 -14.23
C SER A 186 -17.35 -3.33 -13.37
N ASP A 187 -17.12 -3.53 -12.07
CA ASP A 187 -18.06 -4.25 -11.20
C ASP A 187 -18.35 -3.53 -9.87
N GLY A 188 -17.54 -2.55 -9.46
CA GLY A 188 -17.54 -2.03 -8.09
C GLY A 188 -16.77 -2.94 -7.12
N VAL A 189 -16.30 -2.37 -6.01
CA VAL A 189 -15.39 -3.04 -5.06
C VAL A 189 -15.75 -2.75 -3.61
N GLY A 190 -15.70 -3.78 -2.77
CA GLY A 190 -15.75 -3.65 -1.32
C GLY A 190 -14.34 -3.65 -0.75
N ILE A 191 -13.96 -2.58 -0.05
CA ILE A 191 -12.66 -2.38 0.57
C ILE A 191 -12.85 -2.42 2.08
N ALA A 192 -12.41 -3.51 2.70
CA ALA A 192 -12.50 -3.67 4.14
C ALA A 192 -11.42 -2.88 4.88
N ALA A 193 -10.18 -2.91 4.39
CA ALA A 193 -9.05 -2.28 5.05
C ALA A 193 -7.85 -2.05 4.10
N PHE A 194 -6.94 -1.18 4.55
CA PHE A 194 -5.59 -1.04 4.00
C PHE A 194 -4.55 -1.48 5.05
N PRO A 195 -4.34 -2.80 5.24
CA PRO A 195 -3.51 -3.30 6.34
C PRO A 195 -2.01 -3.08 6.09
N SER A 196 -1.32 -2.44 7.04
CA SER A 196 0.14 -2.36 7.04
C SER A 196 0.79 -3.73 7.27
N LEU A 197 2.00 -3.94 6.76
CA LEU A 197 2.85 -5.06 7.18
C LEU A 197 3.34 -4.83 8.63
N PRO A 198 3.47 -5.90 9.44
CA PRO A 198 4.07 -5.78 10.75
C PRO A 198 5.47 -5.15 10.68
N GLY A 199 5.71 -4.12 11.51
CA GLY A 199 6.95 -3.35 11.50
C GLY A 199 6.94 -2.14 10.58
N GLU A 200 5.96 -1.98 9.68
CA GLU A 200 5.82 -0.72 8.94
C GLU A 200 5.43 0.42 9.86
N GLU A 201 6.11 1.54 9.66
CA GLU A 201 5.91 2.75 10.45
C GLU A 201 6.09 3.98 9.57
N GLY A 202 5.49 5.08 10.01
CA GLY A 202 5.62 6.37 9.34
C GLY A 202 4.30 6.84 8.74
N THR A 203 3.96 8.09 9.02
CA THR A 203 2.73 8.73 8.53
C THR A 203 2.79 9.11 7.05
N ALA A 204 3.97 8.98 6.42
CA ALA A 204 4.22 9.30 5.02
C ALA A 204 4.24 8.07 4.10
N LEU A 205 4.06 6.86 4.65
CA LEU A 205 4.03 5.65 3.84
C LEU A 205 2.63 5.49 3.21
N LEU A 206 2.60 5.33 1.89
CA LEU A 206 1.35 5.07 1.18
C LEU A 206 0.87 3.65 1.46
N ALA A 207 -0.44 3.48 1.62
CA ALA A 207 -1.06 2.17 1.70
C ALA A 207 -0.79 1.38 0.42
N ARG A 208 -0.10 0.24 0.55
CA ARG A 208 0.32 -0.63 -0.56
C ARG A 208 -0.32 -2.01 -0.51
N ARG A 209 -1.25 -2.22 0.42
CA ARG A 209 -1.99 -3.46 0.61
C ARG A 209 -3.46 -3.11 0.81
N VAL A 210 -4.34 -3.90 0.23
CA VAL A 210 -5.80 -3.74 0.38
C VAL A 210 -6.44 -5.08 0.64
N LEU A 211 -7.37 -5.13 1.59
CA LEU A 211 -8.26 -6.26 1.80
C LEU A 211 -9.56 -6.00 1.07
N VAL A 212 -9.80 -6.75 -0.01
CA VAL A 212 -11.04 -6.70 -0.79
C VAL A 212 -12.02 -7.71 -0.21
N ASP A 213 -13.20 -7.25 0.20
CA ASP A 213 -14.26 -8.09 0.80
C ASP A 213 -15.42 -8.39 -0.17
N ALA A 214 -15.49 -7.67 -1.29
CA ALA A 214 -16.51 -7.89 -2.32
C ALA A 214 -16.10 -7.35 -3.69
N VAL A 215 -16.66 -7.93 -4.75
CA VAL A 215 -16.58 -7.44 -6.14
C VAL A 215 -17.94 -7.63 -6.80
N GLY A 216 -18.47 -6.62 -7.49
CA GLY A 216 -19.81 -6.76 -8.09
C GLY A 216 -20.94 -6.91 -7.07
N GLY A 217 -20.70 -6.49 -5.82
CA GLY A 217 -21.59 -6.75 -4.68
C GLY A 217 -21.57 -8.18 -4.14
N ALA A 218 -20.86 -9.11 -4.79
CA ALA A 218 -20.68 -10.48 -4.29
C ALA A 218 -19.51 -10.54 -3.29
N PRO A 219 -19.68 -11.21 -2.13
CA PRO A 219 -18.62 -11.31 -1.13
C PRO A 219 -17.47 -12.18 -1.63
N VAL A 220 -16.24 -11.80 -1.33
CA VAL A 220 -15.04 -12.63 -1.54
C VAL A 220 -14.36 -12.84 -0.19
N PRO A 221 -13.95 -14.07 0.19
CA PRO A 221 -14.01 -15.30 -0.60
C PRO A 221 -15.38 -16.04 -0.57
N GLY A 222 -16.40 -15.47 0.08
CA GLY A 222 -17.68 -16.16 0.35
C GLY A 222 -18.45 -16.64 -0.89
N ASP A 223 -18.22 -16.02 -2.05
CA ASP A 223 -18.68 -16.48 -3.37
C ASP A 223 -17.49 -17.01 -4.20
N PRO A 224 -17.39 -18.32 -4.44
CA PRO A 224 -16.30 -18.91 -5.20
C PRO A 224 -16.18 -18.38 -6.63
N ALA A 225 -17.30 -18.14 -7.32
CA ALA A 225 -17.28 -17.69 -8.71
C ALA A 225 -16.83 -16.23 -8.80
N ALA A 226 -17.23 -15.37 -7.85
CA ALA A 226 -16.72 -14.00 -7.77
C ALA A 226 -15.22 -13.99 -7.43
N THR A 227 -14.80 -14.84 -6.50
CA THR A 227 -13.40 -14.99 -6.09
C THR A 227 -12.53 -15.44 -7.25
N ASP A 228 -12.90 -16.50 -7.96
CA ASP A 228 -12.16 -17.01 -9.13
C ASP A 228 -12.04 -15.96 -10.25
N ARG A 229 -13.10 -15.19 -10.48
CA ARG A 229 -13.06 -14.08 -11.46
C ARG A 229 -12.07 -13.00 -11.03
N LEU A 230 -12.11 -12.58 -9.76
CA LEU A 230 -11.18 -11.58 -9.23
C LEU A 230 -9.73 -12.08 -9.35
N LEU A 231 -9.44 -13.31 -8.92
CA LEU A 231 -8.10 -13.89 -8.97
C LEU A 231 -7.59 -14.01 -10.41
N THR A 232 -8.45 -14.45 -11.34
CA THR A 232 -8.10 -14.52 -12.77
C THR A 232 -7.79 -13.15 -13.34
N TRP A 233 -8.57 -12.14 -12.97
CA TRP A 233 -8.35 -10.76 -13.41
C TRP A 233 -7.06 -10.17 -12.84
N LEU A 234 -6.76 -10.42 -11.55
CA LEU A 234 -5.53 -9.98 -10.88
C LEU A 234 -4.30 -10.63 -11.51
N ALA A 235 -4.36 -11.94 -11.80
CA ALA A 235 -3.27 -12.68 -12.44
C ALA A 235 -3.00 -12.23 -13.89
N ALA A 236 -3.98 -11.59 -14.55
CA ALA A 236 -3.85 -11.06 -15.91
C ALA A 236 -3.21 -9.65 -15.96
N GLN A 237 -2.98 -9.02 -14.80
CA GLN A 237 -2.33 -7.71 -14.76
C GLN A 237 -0.86 -7.80 -15.19
N VAL A 238 -0.36 -6.74 -15.81
CA VAL A 238 1.03 -6.62 -16.25
C VAL A 238 1.74 -5.51 -15.47
N PRO A 239 3.08 -5.56 -15.33
CA PRO A 239 3.83 -4.48 -14.69
C PRO A 239 3.51 -3.10 -15.32
N PRO A 240 3.40 -2.03 -14.51
CA PRO A 240 3.60 -1.97 -13.06
C PRO A 240 2.34 -2.28 -12.22
N PHE A 241 1.25 -2.73 -12.84
CA PHE A 241 -0.04 -2.96 -12.16
C PHE A 241 -0.24 -4.39 -11.68
N ALA A 242 0.65 -5.32 -12.05
CA ALA A 242 0.68 -6.67 -11.49
C ALA A 242 0.99 -6.62 -9.99
N PRO A 243 0.10 -7.11 -9.12
CA PRO A 243 0.40 -7.23 -7.69
C PRO A 243 1.59 -8.15 -7.46
N ASP A 244 2.36 -7.88 -6.41
CA ASP A 244 3.49 -8.72 -6.02
C ASP A 244 3.02 -9.97 -5.26
N ASP A 245 1.87 -9.88 -4.58
CA ASP A 245 1.27 -10.98 -3.84
C ASP A 245 -0.27 -10.84 -3.78
N VAL A 246 -0.95 -11.98 -3.84
CA VAL A 246 -2.41 -12.10 -3.73
C VAL A 246 -2.73 -13.30 -2.84
N GLU A 247 -3.31 -13.03 -1.68
CA GLU A 247 -3.65 -14.04 -0.68
C GLU A 247 -5.17 -14.08 -0.46
N VAL A 248 -5.75 -15.29 -0.48
CA VAL A 248 -7.15 -15.49 -0.09
C VAL A 248 -7.20 -15.81 1.40
N THR A 249 -7.88 -14.97 2.16
CA THR A 249 -8.08 -15.11 3.62
C THR A 249 -9.56 -15.29 3.93
N ASP A 250 -9.91 -15.73 5.14
CA ASP A 250 -11.30 -15.83 5.58
C ASP A 250 -12.05 -14.48 5.56
N ALA A 251 -11.32 -13.36 5.65
CA ALA A 251 -11.86 -12.01 5.70
C ALA A 251 -11.95 -11.32 4.32
N GLY A 252 -11.35 -11.89 3.28
CA GLY A 252 -11.24 -11.25 1.97
C GLY A 252 -10.04 -11.70 1.15
N VAL A 253 -9.89 -11.10 -0.02
CA VAL A 253 -8.69 -11.23 -0.85
C VAL A 253 -7.74 -10.08 -0.55
N LEU A 254 -6.59 -10.38 0.02
CA LEU A 254 -5.53 -9.43 0.30
C LEU A 254 -4.66 -9.27 -0.96
N VAL A 255 -4.57 -8.05 -1.47
CA VAL A 255 -3.74 -7.70 -2.62
C VAL A 255 -2.61 -6.80 -2.14
N SER A 256 -1.37 -7.14 -2.48
CA SER A 256 -0.18 -6.47 -1.95
C SER A 256 0.80 -6.03 -3.04
N PHE A 257 1.39 -4.86 -2.85
CA PHE A 257 2.55 -4.38 -3.60
C PHE A 257 3.77 -4.24 -2.67
N ARG A 258 4.93 -4.66 -3.18
CA ARG A 258 6.24 -4.43 -2.57
C ARG A 258 6.61 -2.95 -2.66
N TYR A 259 7.44 -2.52 -1.73
CA TYR A 259 7.81 -1.12 -1.57
C TYR A 259 8.63 -0.67 -2.77
N VAL A 260 8.34 0.53 -3.24
CA VAL A 260 9.14 1.26 -4.23
C VAL A 260 9.24 2.70 -3.75
N SER A 261 10.38 3.35 -4.02
CA SER A 261 10.63 4.72 -3.56
C SER A 261 9.70 5.75 -4.21
N ASP A 262 9.32 5.53 -5.47
CA ASP A 262 8.52 6.47 -6.25
C ASP A 262 7.43 5.72 -7.06
N PRO A 263 6.31 5.36 -6.43
CA PRO A 263 5.24 4.63 -7.09
C PRO A 263 4.52 5.46 -8.17
N ASP A 264 4.49 6.78 -8.03
CA ASP A 264 3.84 7.67 -9.00
C ASP A 264 4.65 7.78 -10.28
N ALA A 265 5.96 8.05 -10.17
CA ALA A 265 6.83 8.12 -11.35
C ALA A 265 6.85 6.78 -12.10
N LEU A 266 6.76 5.65 -11.37
CA LEU A 266 6.67 4.32 -11.96
C LEU A 266 5.41 4.16 -12.82
N VAL A 267 4.24 4.59 -12.34
CA VAL A 267 2.99 4.54 -13.11
C VAL A 267 2.98 5.57 -14.25
N THR A 268 3.46 6.80 -14.01
CA THR A 268 3.59 7.82 -15.04
C THR A 268 4.51 7.36 -16.17
N GLY A 269 5.65 6.74 -15.85
CA GLY A 269 6.59 6.20 -16.83
C GLY A 269 6.01 5.09 -17.71
N ALA A 270 5.11 4.27 -17.15
CA ALA A 270 4.46 3.17 -17.87
C ALA A 270 3.25 3.60 -18.72
N THR A 271 2.72 4.81 -18.51
CA THR A 271 1.48 5.30 -19.15
C THR A 271 1.70 6.42 -20.16
N ARG A 272 2.96 6.79 -20.42
CA ARG A 272 3.36 7.65 -21.54
C ARG A 272 3.65 6.81 -22.78
#